data_AF-A0A5B9RCA3-F1
#
_entry.id   AF-A0A5B9RCA3-F1
#
_cell.length_a   1.000
_cell.length_b   1.000
_cell.length_c   1.000
_cell.angle_alpha   90.00
_cell.angle_beta   90.00
_cell.angle_gamma   90.00
#
_symmetry.space_group_name_H-M   'P 1'
#
loop_
_entity.id
_entity.type
_entity.pdbx_description
1 polymer ?
#
loop_
_entity_poly.entity_id
_entity_poly.type
_entity_poly.pdbx_seq_one_letter_code
_entity_poly.pdbx_strand_id
1 'polypeptide(L)'
;MIKKMNIKTIITRKPLTTKNLRENINIFLKATSLHAQYLTIQINILTKENKNKHTLCNKVVIDLQSKSGVKTFKDILVQNYLKVCNNKKGFPKTAFITIHYIYSNEDDYKNFINNLKTSNKLNFFDDANI
;
A
#
# COMPACT_ATOMS: atom_id res chain seq x y z
N MET A 1 -21.81 -12.68 1.73
CA MET A 1 -20.62 -13.48 2.09
C MET A 1 -19.56 -12.53 2.64
N ILE A 2 -19.15 -12.66 3.91
CA ILE A 2 -18.15 -11.76 4.51
C ILE A 2 -16.77 -12.15 3.99
N LYS A 3 -16.13 -11.28 3.21
CA LYS A 3 -14.75 -11.52 2.72
C LYS A 3 -13.80 -11.50 3.92
N LYS A 4 -13.11 -12.62 4.18
CA LYS A 4 -12.13 -12.74 5.27
C LYS A 4 -10.91 -11.87 4.98
N MET A 5 -10.56 -10.99 5.93
CA MET A 5 -9.38 -10.14 5.84
C MET A 5 -8.12 -10.92 6.22
N ASN A 6 -7.13 -10.93 5.33
CA ASN A 6 -5.80 -11.49 5.59
C ASN A 6 -4.88 -10.41 6.15
N ILE A 7 -3.93 -10.81 6.99
CA ILE A 7 -2.94 -9.93 7.59
C ILE A 7 -1.55 -10.52 7.35
N LYS A 8 -0.66 -9.73 6.76
CA LYS A 8 0.77 -10.05 6.64
C LYS A 8 1.58 -9.02 7.39
N THR A 9 2.40 -9.48 8.32
CA THR A 9 3.33 -8.63 9.08
C THR A 9 4.75 -8.91 8.63
N ILE A 10 5.47 -7.85 8.25
CA ILE A 10 6.88 -7.89 7.88
C ILE A 10 7.67 -7.22 9.00
N ILE A 11 8.54 -7.99 9.65
CA ILE A 11 9.37 -7.52 10.75
C ILE A 11 10.71 -7.04 10.20
N THR A 12 11.03 -5.75 10.36
CA THR A 12 12.35 -5.24 9.93
C THR A 12 13.39 -5.37 11.04
N ARG A 13 14.49 -6.08 10.74
CA ARG A 13 15.63 -6.24 11.66
C ARG A 13 16.61 -5.06 11.62
N LYS A 14 16.54 -4.26 10.56
CA LYS A 14 17.31 -3.02 10.34
C LYS A 14 16.34 -1.83 10.39
N PRO A 15 16.84 -0.58 10.55
CA PRO A 15 16.00 0.60 10.37
C PRO A 15 15.19 0.50 9.09
N LEU A 16 13.90 0.82 9.16
CA LEU A 16 13.06 0.89 7.97
C LEU A 16 13.53 2.11 7.17
N THR A 17 13.78 1.91 5.88
CA THR A 17 14.23 2.92 4.91
C THR A 17 13.29 2.89 3.72
N THR A 18 13.30 3.93 2.88
CA THR A 18 12.53 3.94 1.63
C THR A 18 12.87 2.74 0.73
N LYS A 19 14.16 2.39 0.64
CA LYS A 19 14.66 1.27 -0.16
C LYS A 19 14.06 -0.06 0.31
N ASN A 20 14.20 -0.39 1.60
CA ASN A 20 13.73 -1.68 2.09
C ASN A 20 12.19 -1.73 2.22
N LEU A 21 11.50 -0.60 2.44
CA LEU A 21 10.05 -0.53 2.34
C LEU A 21 9.61 -0.92 0.93
N ARG A 22 10.18 -0.28 -0.10
CA ARG A 22 9.86 -0.54 -1.50
C ARG A 22 10.09 -1.99 -1.88
N GLU A 23 11.21 -2.56 -1.44
CA GLU A 23 11.56 -3.96 -1.68
C GLU A 23 10.56 -4.93 -1.05
N ASN A 24 10.22 -4.74 0.23
CA ASN A 24 9.25 -5.57 0.95
C ASN A 24 7.84 -5.50 0.33
N ILE A 25 7.39 -4.30 -0.06
CA ILE A 25 6.12 -4.14 -0.77
C ILE A 25 6.16 -4.82 -2.14
N ASN A 26 7.26 -4.70 -2.88
CA ASN A 26 7.41 -5.33 -4.18
C ASN A 26 7.38 -6.87 -4.09
N ILE A 27 8.05 -7.45 -3.09
CA ILE A 27 8.01 -8.89 -2.83
C ILE A 27 6.57 -9.32 -2.50
N PHE A 28 5.87 -8.57 -1.65
CA PHE A 28 4.48 -8.86 -1.32
C PHE A 28 3.57 -8.83 -2.56
N LEU A 29 3.64 -7.77 -3.37
CA LEU A 29 2.78 -7.63 -4.55
C LEU A 29 3.05 -8.71 -5.60
N LYS A 30 4.33 -9.04 -5.86
CA LYS A 30 4.71 -10.12 -6.78
C LYS A 30 4.21 -11.50 -6.33
N ALA A 31 4.31 -11.80 -5.04
CA ALA A 31 3.77 -13.05 -4.51
C ALA A 31 2.24 -13.09 -4.63
N THR A 32 1.59 -11.95 -4.41
CA THR A 32 0.12 -11.84 -4.43
C THR A 32 -0.44 -11.92 -5.86
N SER A 33 0.27 -11.38 -6.86
CA SER A 33 -0.15 -11.40 -8.27
C SER A 33 -0.20 -12.81 -8.88
N LEU A 34 0.41 -13.80 -8.23
CA LEU A 34 0.29 -15.21 -8.62
C LEU A 34 -1.09 -15.81 -8.28
N HIS A 35 -1.85 -15.16 -7.41
CA HIS A 35 -3.11 -15.69 -6.87
C HIS A 35 -4.32 -14.80 -7.11
N ALA A 36 -4.11 -13.51 -7.38
CA ALA A 36 -5.19 -12.56 -7.60
C ALA A 36 -4.77 -11.48 -8.60
N GLN A 37 -5.72 -11.01 -9.41
CA GLN A 37 -5.56 -9.80 -10.22
C GLN A 37 -5.89 -8.54 -9.41
N TYR A 38 -7.00 -8.54 -8.66
CA TYR A 38 -7.44 -7.38 -7.89
C TYR A 38 -7.22 -7.59 -6.39
N LEU A 39 -6.74 -6.55 -5.73
CA LEU A 39 -6.40 -6.59 -4.31
C LEU A 39 -6.91 -5.36 -3.59
N THR A 40 -7.76 -5.56 -2.58
CA THR A 40 -8.05 -4.52 -1.59
C THR A 40 -6.95 -4.56 -0.54
N ILE A 41 -6.27 -3.44 -0.30
CA ILE A 41 -5.08 -3.38 0.56
C ILE A 41 -5.12 -2.15 1.48
N GLN A 42 -4.64 -2.32 2.70
CA GLN A 42 -4.32 -1.26 3.65
C GLN A 42 -2.94 -1.53 4.25
N ILE A 43 -2.08 -0.51 4.29
CA ILE A 43 -0.70 -0.66 4.79
C ILE A 43 -0.47 0.29 5.95
N ASN A 44 0.02 -0.25 7.06
CA ASN A 44 0.41 0.50 8.23
C ASN A 44 1.84 0.18 8.64
N ILE A 45 2.49 1.12 9.32
CA ILE A 45 3.73 0.91 10.07
C ILE A 45 3.39 0.95 11.56
N LEU A 46 3.92 -0.02 12.30
CA LEU A 46 3.90 -0.05 13.76
C LEU A 46 5.34 0.09 14.26
N THR A 47 5.55 0.86 15.32
CA THR A 47 6.87 1.04 15.95
C THR A 47 6.80 0.55 17.40
N LYS A 48 7.83 -0.15 17.88
CA LYS A 48 7.86 -0.60 19.30
C LYS A 48 7.96 0.58 20.26
N GLU A 49 8.78 1.58 19.93
CA GLU A 49 9.12 2.68 20.83
C GLU A 49 7.93 3.60 21.12
N ASN A 50 6.99 3.73 20.17
CA ASN A 50 5.95 4.74 20.27
C ASN A 50 4.52 4.16 20.33
N LYS A 51 4.33 2.84 20.23
CA LYS A 51 3.01 2.17 20.02
C LYS A 51 2.17 2.80 18.89
N ASN A 52 2.76 3.71 18.09
CA ASN A 52 2.06 4.53 17.14
C ASN A 52 1.89 3.76 15.85
N LYS A 53 0.64 3.72 15.40
CA LYS A 53 0.24 3.19 14.11
C LYS A 53 0.27 4.33 13.11
N HIS A 54 1.10 4.21 12.09
CA HIS A 54 1.15 5.15 10.99
C HIS A 54 0.57 4.50 9.74
N THR A 55 -0.52 5.05 9.21
CA THR A 55 -1.13 4.53 7.99
C THR A 55 -0.40 5.09 6.78
N LEU A 56 0.23 4.20 6.00
CA LEU A 56 0.85 4.56 4.72
C LEU A 56 -0.17 4.60 3.59
N CYS A 57 -1.18 3.76 3.65
CA CYS A 57 -2.27 3.75 2.68
C CYS A 57 -3.53 3.26 3.38
N ASN A 58 -4.61 4.04 3.24
CA ASN A 58 -5.95 3.63 3.62
C ASN A 58 -6.41 2.47 2.71
N LYS A 59 -7.59 1.90 2.98
CA LYS A 59 -8.14 0.83 2.15
C LYS A 59 -8.30 1.30 0.70
N VAL A 60 -7.53 0.71 -0.21
CA VAL A 60 -7.58 0.97 -1.66
C VAL A 60 -7.68 -0.34 -2.43
N VAL A 61 -8.28 -0.31 -3.62
CA VAL A 61 -8.30 -1.45 -4.54
C VAL A 61 -7.27 -1.22 -5.63
N ILE A 62 -6.40 -2.20 -5.87
CA ILE A 62 -5.36 -2.16 -6.90
C ILE A 62 -5.54 -3.30 -7.90
N ASP A 63 -5.32 -3.01 -9.17
CA ASP A 63 -5.11 -4.01 -10.22
C ASP A 63 -3.61 -4.35 -10.28
N LEU A 64 -3.26 -5.59 -9.93
CA LEU A 64 -1.89 -6.08 -9.89
C LEU A 64 -1.30 -6.33 -11.29
N GLN A 65 -2.13 -6.41 -12.33
CA GLN A 65 -1.68 -6.53 -13.72
C GLN A 65 -1.35 -5.16 -14.34
N SER A 66 -1.89 -4.08 -13.78
CA SER A 66 -1.59 -2.72 -14.21
C SER A 66 -0.19 -2.27 -13.75
N LYS A 67 0.79 -2.32 -14.66
CA LYS A 67 2.18 -1.89 -14.36
C LYS A 67 2.25 -0.43 -13.88
N SER A 68 1.50 0.47 -14.52
CA SER A 68 1.43 1.88 -14.13
C SER A 68 0.74 2.04 -12.78
N GLY A 69 -0.40 1.38 -12.56
CA GLY A 69 -1.12 1.41 -11.28
C GLY A 69 -0.27 0.92 -10.12
N VAL A 70 0.44 -0.21 -10.30
CA VAL A 70 1.36 -0.77 -9.30
C VAL A 70 2.56 0.16 -9.04
N LYS A 71 3.09 0.82 -10.07
CA LYS A 71 4.17 1.82 -9.91
C LYS A 71 3.66 3.00 -9.07
N THR A 72 2.56 3.62 -9.48
CA THR A 72 1.95 4.77 -8.79
C THR A 72 1.61 4.44 -7.34
N PHE A 73 1.03 3.26 -7.09
CA PHE A 73 0.76 2.79 -5.73
C PHE A 73 2.03 2.72 -4.86
N LYS A 74 3.13 2.14 -5.39
CA LYS A 74 4.41 2.09 -4.68
C LYS A 74 4.98 3.48 -4.41
N ASP A 75 4.87 4.38 -5.37
CA ASP A 75 5.39 5.74 -5.23
C ASP A 75 4.58 6.53 -4.17
N ILE A 76 3.25 6.39 -4.14
CA ILE A 76 2.38 6.94 -3.07
C ILE A 76 2.79 6.41 -1.68
N LEU A 77 3.04 5.11 -1.56
CA LEU A 77 3.48 4.51 -0.29
C LEU A 77 4.81 5.11 0.19
N VAL A 78 5.76 5.33 -0.72
CA VAL A 78 7.06 5.95 -0.41
C VAL A 78 6.86 7.41 0.01
N GLN A 79 6.01 8.16 -0.68
CA GLN A 79 5.72 9.55 -0.31
C GLN A 79 5.05 9.65 1.07
N ASN A 80 4.05 8.80 1.34
CA ASN A 80 3.39 8.76 2.65
C ASN A 80 4.35 8.31 3.75
N TYR A 81 5.27 7.39 3.45
CA TYR A 81 6.34 7.02 4.35
C TYR A 81 7.25 8.19 4.72
N LEU A 82 7.70 8.95 3.73
CA LEU A 82 8.56 10.13 3.95
C LEU A 82 7.86 11.20 4.81
N LYS A 83 6.57 11.44 4.56
CA LYS A 83 5.73 12.33 5.39
C LYS A 83 5.70 11.86 6.84
N VAL A 84 5.44 10.57 7.06
CA VAL A 84 5.40 9.99 8.40
C VAL A 84 6.77 10.04 9.09
N CYS A 85 7.86 9.88 8.35
CA CYS A 85 9.21 10.02 8.88
C CYS A 85 9.62 11.49 9.13
N ASN A 86 8.77 12.48 8.85
CA ASN A 86 9.08 13.90 8.95
C ASN A 86 10.43 14.26 8.29
N ASN A 87 10.71 13.71 7.10
CA ASN A 87 11.99 13.88 6.38
C ASN A 87 13.26 13.40 7.13
N LYS A 88 13.12 12.65 8.24
CA LYS A 88 14.24 11.97 8.90
C LYS A 88 14.64 10.72 8.11
N LYS A 89 15.87 10.23 8.30
CA LYS A 89 16.48 9.08 7.58
C LYS A 89 15.75 7.72 7.76
N GLY A 90 14.63 7.66 8.48
CA GLY A 90 13.78 6.49 8.61
C GLY A 90 13.25 6.31 10.03
N PHE A 91 12.57 5.18 10.27
CA PHE A 91 12.19 4.80 11.62
C PHE A 91 13.35 4.10 12.35
N PRO A 92 13.48 4.30 13.68
CA PRO A 92 14.44 3.57 14.49
C PRO A 92 14.25 2.04 14.36
N LYS A 93 15.27 1.29 14.75
CA LYS A 93 15.27 -0.19 14.71
C LYS A 93 13.98 -0.71 15.34
N THR A 94 13.37 -1.75 14.76
CA THR A 94 12.13 -2.43 15.20
C THR A 94 10.78 -1.89 14.69
N ALA A 95 10.74 -1.33 13.48
CA ALA A 95 9.47 -1.08 12.79
C ALA A 95 8.88 -2.37 12.16
N PHE A 96 7.56 -2.50 12.24
CA PHE A 96 6.79 -3.55 11.59
C PHE A 96 5.95 -2.95 10.47
N ILE A 97 5.99 -3.55 9.28
CA ILE A 97 5.05 -3.22 8.20
C ILE A 97 3.89 -4.21 8.32
N THR A 98 2.68 -3.71 8.53
CA THR A 98 1.47 -4.53 8.57
C THR A 98 0.61 -4.26 7.36
N ILE A 99 0.43 -5.29 6.53
CA ILE A 99 -0.34 -5.28 5.30
C ILE A 99 -1.64 -6.04 5.55
N HIS A 100 -2.76 -5.34 5.55
CA HIS A 100 -4.09 -5.94 5.61
C HIS A 100 -4.62 -6.03 4.18
N TYR A 101 -5.09 -7.20 3.75
CA TYR A 101 -5.53 -7.38 2.37
C TYR A 101 -6.66 -8.40 2.21
N ILE A 102 -7.44 -8.22 1.13
CA ILE A 102 -8.53 -9.09 0.71
C ILE A 102 -8.42 -9.28 -0.81
N TYR A 103 -8.43 -10.53 -1.27
CA TYR A 103 -8.56 -10.82 -2.70
C TYR A 103 -9.90 -10.28 -3.19
N SER A 104 -9.82 -9.41 -4.19
CA SER A 104 -10.97 -8.69 -4.72
C SER A 104 -11.28 -9.21 -6.13
N ASN A 105 -12.46 -8.87 -6.63
CA ASN A 105 -12.86 -9.16 -8.00
C ASN A 105 -12.87 -7.88 -8.84
N GLU A 106 -13.15 -8.03 -10.12
CA GLU A 106 -13.23 -6.91 -11.06
C GLU A 106 -14.34 -5.92 -10.69
N ASP A 107 -15.48 -6.40 -10.18
CA ASP A 107 -16.59 -5.55 -9.76
C ASP A 107 -16.22 -4.63 -8.58
N ASP A 108 -15.49 -5.16 -7.58
CA ASP A 108 -14.97 -4.34 -6.48
C ASP A 108 -14.06 -3.22 -7.01
N TYR A 109 -13.22 -3.54 -8.00
CA TYR A 109 -12.31 -2.59 -8.62
C TYR A 109 -13.06 -1.51 -9.40
N LYS A 110 -14.02 -1.90 -10.25
CA LYS A 110 -14.88 -0.96 -10.98
C LYS A 110 -15.65 -0.04 -10.04
N ASN A 111 -16.22 -0.60 -8.97
CA ASN A 111 -16.92 0.18 -7.94
C ASN A 111 -15.99 1.18 -7.24
N PHE A 112 -14.77 0.76 -6.90
CA PHE A 112 -13.77 1.65 -6.31
C PHE A 112 -13.39 2.81 -7.25
N ILE A 113 -13.10 2.52 -8.53
CA ILE A 113 -12.78 3.55 -9.53
C ILE A 113 -13.97 4.49 -9.77
N ASN A 114 -15.18 3.95 -9.85
CA ASN A 114 -16.38 4.77 -10.01
C ASN A 114 -16.56 5.70 -8.81
N ASN A 115 -16.41 5.20 -7.58
CA ASN A 115 -16.48 6.03 -6.37
C ASN A 115 -15.40 7.13 -6.35
N LEU A 116 -14.21 6.88 -6.89
CA LEU A 116 -13.18 7.92 -7.04
C LEU A 116 -13.59 9.01 -8.04
N LYS A 117 -14.24 8.64 -9.15
CA LYS A 117 -14.79 9.56 -10.16
C LYS A 117 -15.91 10.43 -9.58
N THR A 118 -16.87 9.82 -8.88
CA THR A 118 -17.99 10.57 -8.30
C THR A 118 -17.58 11.48 -7.16
N SER A 119 -16.47 11.20 -6.47
CA SER A 119 -16.02 11.99 -5.31
C SER A 119 -15.12 13.18 -5.66
N ASN A 120 -14.96 13.56 -6.93
CA ASN A 120 -14.04 14.62 -7.40
C ASN A 120 -12.59 14.46 -6.89
N LYS A 121 -12.17 13.22 -6.60
CA LYS A 121 -10.81 12.89 -6.15
C LYS A 121 -9.91 12.38 -7.29
N LEU A 122 -10.29 12.61 -8.55
CA LEU A 122 -9.59 12.06 -9.71
C LEU A 122 -8.35 12.84 -10.18
N ASN A 123 -7.96 13.94 -9.53
CA ASN A 123 -6.75 14.69 -9.87
C ASN A 123 -5.42 13.95 -9.54
N PHE A 124 -5.43 12.62 -9.40
CA PHE A 124 -4.25 11.83 -9.05
C PHE A 124 -3.77 10.87 -10.16
N PHE A 125 -4.54 10.67 -11.23
CA PHE A 125 -4.23 9.66 -12.25
C PHE A 125 -4.27 10.16 -13.70
N ASP A 126 -4.72 11.39 -13.98
CA ASP A 126 -4.86 11.89 -15.36
C ASP A 126 -3.64 12.64 -15.91
N ASP A 127 -2.59 12.92 -15.13
CA ASP A 127 -1.36 13.54 -15.65
C ASP A 127 -0.33 12.50 -16.15
N ALA A 128 -0.77 11.62 -17.05
CA ALA A 128 0.11 10.75 -17.84
C ALA A 128 0.00 11.00 -19.35
N ASN A 129 -0.40 12.20 -19.75
CA ASN A 129 -0.27 12.71 -21.12
C ASN A 129 0.33 14.13 -21.09
N ILE A 130 1.66 14.20 -21.08
CA ILE A 130 2.46 15.20 -21.80
C ILE A 130 3.62 14.43 -22.44
#